data_AF-A0A2N2CNT5-F1
#
_entry.id   AF-A0A2N2CNT5-F1
#
_cell.length_a   1.000
_cell.length_b   1.000
_cell.length_c   1.000
_cell.angle_alpha   90.00
_cell.angle_beta   90.00
_cell.angle_gamma   90.00
#
_symmetry.space_group_name_H-M   'P 1'
#
loop_
_entity.id
_entity.type
_entity.pdbx_description
1 polymer ?
#
loop_
_entity_poly.entity_id
_entity_poly.type
_entity_poly.pdbx_seq_one_letter_code
_entity_poly.pdbx_strand_id
1 'polypeptide(L)'
;MITLRDKIAPTPGNSGAIEVSDLTSNSAKIAWTEASDAVTLPTTLKYKVVYSTSEIMSINDADDLSGTWTSRITTTTVTGLTANTDYYFYVLVMDEAGNKALYTAVAGKTKVAACGDGNTTSNSAIVVNGQAQDAGMSATSTNACGQRVTTVTVDDSKLDKILDSSGE
;
A
#
# COMPACT_ATOMS: atom_id res chain seq x y z
N MET A 1 -48.90 -20.86 7.73
CA MET A 1 -47.86 -20.58 8.76
C MET A 1 -47.33 -19.19 8.51
N ILE A 2 -47.20 -18.36 9.55
CA ILE A 2 -46.43 -17.11 9.49
C ILE A 2 -45.07 -17.44 10.10
N THR A 3 -44.01 -17.41 9.30
CA THR A 3 -42.65 -17.47 9.82
C THR A 3 -42.23 -16.03 10.10
N LEU A 4 -42.02 -15.69 11.36
CA LEU A 4 -41.47 -14.37 11.73
C LEU A 4 -40.05 -14.29 11.17
N ARG A 5 -39.74 -13.19 10.48
CA ARG A 5 -38.36 -12.92 10.05
C ARG A 5 -37.53 -12.53 11.26
N ASP A 6 -36.29 -13.01 11.29
CA ASP A 6 -35.30 -12.56 12.24
C ASP A 6 -35.02 -11.06 12.07
N LYS A 7 -34.88 -10.36 13.18
CA LYS A 7 -34.60 -8.91 13.27
C LYS A 7 -33.35 -8.61 14.08
N ILE A 8 -32.68 -9.62 14.61
CA ILE A 8 -31.50 -9.47 15.44
C ILE A 8 -30.30 -9.47 14.49
N ALA A 9 -29.44 -8.45 14.62
CA ALA A 9 -28.20 -8.41 13.85
C ALA A 9 -27.15 -9.35 14.47
N PRO A 10 -26.21 -9.88 13.66
CA PRO A 10 -25.07 -10.62 14.18
C PRO A 10 -24.28 -9.80 15.19
N THR A 11 -23.70 -10.48 16.17
CA THR A 11 -22.74 -9.91 17.11
C THR A 11 -21.32 -10.11 16.59
N PRO A 12 -20.56 -9.04 16.28
CA PRO A 12 -19.17 -9.13 15.86
C PRO A 12 -18.29 -9.90 16.85
N GLY A 13 -17.42 -10.76 16.33
CA GLY A 13 -16.45 -11.51 17.13
C GLY A 13 -15.38 -10.61 17.76
N ASN A 14 -14.75 -11.06 18.85
CA ASN A 14 -13.69 -10.33 19.56
C ASN A 14 -14.05 -8.86 19.87
N SER A 15 -15.28 -8.62 20.31
CA SER A 15 -15.82 -7.26 20.57
C SER A 15 -15.72 -6.32 19.36
N GLY A 16 -15.78 -6.87 18.15
CA GLY A 16 -15.68 -6.12 16.90
C GLY A 16 -14.27 -5.70 16.51
N ALA A 17 -13.21 -6.17 17.17
CA ALA A 17 -11.85 -5.84 16.75
C ALA A 17 -11.49 -6.53 15.42
N ILE A 18 -10.79 -5.78 14.55
CA ILE A 18 -10.15 -6.28 13.33
C ILE A 18 -8.66 -6.00 13.37
N GLU A 19 -7.90 -6.69 12.54
CA GLU A 19 -6.46 -6.52 12.40
C GLU A 19 -6.12 -6.10 10.99
N VAL A 20 -5.20 -5.14 10.87
CA VAL A 20 -4.62 -4.70 9.60
C VAL A 20 -3.14 -5.07 9.59
N SER A 21 -2.72 -5.88 8.63
CA SER A 21 -1.33 -6.33 8.47
C SER A 21 -0.88 -6.26 7.01
N ASP A 22 0.38 -6.61 6.76
CA ASP A 22 0.95 -6.75 5.42
C ASP A 22 0.71 -5.53 4.49
N LEU A 23 0.73 -4.33 5.07
CA LEU A 23 0.58 -3.08 4.32
C LEU A 23 1.71 -2.94 3.28
N THR A 24 1.31 -2.80 2.03
CA THR A 24 2.19 -2.46 0.90
C THR A 24 1.87 -1.04 0.41
N SER A 25 2.39 -0.65 -0.74
CA SER A 25 2.01 0.59 -1.39
C SER A 25 0.62 0.56 -2.04
N ASN A 26 0.02 -0.62 -2.24
CA ASN A 26 -1.25 -0.76 -2.94
C ASN A 26 -2.21 -1.81 -2.35
N SER A 27 -1.86 -2.39 -1.20
CA SER A 27 -2.67 -3.44 -0.56
C SER A 27 -2.52 -3.45 0.96
N ALA A 28 -3.50 -4.07 1.61
CA ALA A 28 -3.52 -4.35 3.05
C ALA A 28 -4.23 -5.70 3.29
N LYS A 29 -3.72 -6.51 4.22
CA LYS A 29 -4.42 -7.70 4.68
C LYS A 29 -5.28 -7.35 5.88
N ILE A 30 -6.53 -7.79 5.85
CA ILE A 30 -7.53 -7.59 6.90
C ILE A 30 -7.88 -8.95 7.49
N ALA A 31 -7.92 -9.05 8.82
CA ALA A 31 -8.32 -10.25 9.54
C ALA A 31 -9.27 -9.90 10.70
N TRP A 32 -10.17 -10.81 11.05
CA TRP A 32 -11.14 -10.62 12.13
C TRP A 32 -11.55 -11.96 12.74
N THR A 33 -12.12 -11.91 13.93
CA THR A 33 -12.75 -13.09 14.55
C THR A 33 -14.18 -13.24 14.03
N GLU A 34 -14.59 -14.46 13.69
CA GLU A 34 -15.94 -14.78 13.18
C GLU A 34 -17.02 -14.24 14.13
N ALA A 35 -18.08 -13.66 13.56
CA ALA A 35 -19.26 -13.21 14.29
C ALA A 35 -20.13 -14.40 14.71
N SER A 36 -21.05 -14.13 15.64
CA SER A 36 -22.08 -15.07 16.05
C SER A 36 -23.45 -14.46 15.88
N ASP A 37 -24.46 -15.28 15.64
CA ASP A 37 -25.85 -14.85 15.57
C ASP A 37 -26.75 -15.89 16.25
N ALA A 38 -27.92 -15.46 16.74
CA ALA A 38 -28.83 -16.33 17.49
C ALA A 38 -29.59 -17.32 16.59
N VAL A 39 -29.77 -17.00 15.30
CA VAL A 39 -30.56 -17.79 14.35
C VAL A 39 -29.69 -18.27 13.19
N THR A 40 -28.86 -17.39 12.65
CA THR A 40 -28.01 -17.66 11.50
C THR A 40 -26.74 -18.40 11.92
N LEU A 41 -26.45 -19.50 11.22
CA LEU A 41 -25.24 -20.28 11.50
C LEU A 41 -23.98 -19.50 11.12
N PRO A 42 -22.87 -19.60 11.88
CA PRO A 42 -21.63 -18.91 11.53
C PRO A 42 -21.15 -19.16 10.10
N THR A 43 -21.36 -20.39 9.60
CA THR A 43 -20.99 -20.78 8.23
C THR A 43 -21.81 -20.14 7.12
N THR A 44 -23.00 -19.59 7.42
CA THR A 44 -23.86 -18.90 6.45
C THR A 44 -23.75 -17.37 6.52
N LEU A 45 -23.15 -16.85 7.61
CA LEU A 45 -22.81 -15.42 7.72
C LEU A 45 -21.94 -14.97 6.54
N LYS A 46 -22.28 -13.80 6.01
CA LYS A 46 -21.56 -13.15 4.92
C LYS A 46 -20.80 -11.95 5.46
N TYR A 47 -19.61 -11.75 4.93
CA TYR A 47 -18.76 -10.63 5.29
C TYR A 47 -18.43 -9.79 4.07
N LYS A 48 -18.33 -8.48 4.27
CA LYS A 48 -17.84 -7.53 3.25
C LYS A 48 -16.80 -6.63 3.89
N VAL A 49 -15.67 -6.48 3.22
CA VAL A 49 -14.60 -5.57 3.64
C VAL A 49 -14.62 -4.35 2.74
N VAL A 50 -14.60 -3.17 3.37
CA VAL A 50 -14.59 -1.87 2.69
C VAL A 50 -13.53 -0.97 3.33
N TYR A 51 -13.17 0.09 2.64
CA TYR A 51 -12.20 1.07 3.13
C TYR A 51 -12.56 2.48 2.66
N SER A 52 -12.10 3.48 3.40
CA SER A 52 -12.29 4.89 3.07
C SER A 52 -11.11 5.73 3.58
N THR A 53 -10.84 6.87 2.94
CA THR A 53 -9.88 7.87 3.44
C THR A 53 -10.50 8.81 4.48
N SER A 54 -11.80 8.67 4.73
CA SER A 54 -12.55 9.37 5.78
C SER A 54 -13.23 8.37 6.69
N GLU A 55 -13.39 8.74 7.96
CA GLU A 55 -14.10 7.92 8.94
C GLU A 55 -15.59 7.79 8.57
N ILE A 56 -16.16 6.62 8.81
CA ILE A 56 -17.56 6.27 8.51
C ILE A 56 -18.27 6.01 9.83
N MET A 57 -19.45 6.61 9.97
CA MET A 57 -20.19 6.61 11.24
C MET A 57 -21.43 5.69 11.23
N SER A 58 -21.79 5.11 10.09
CA SER A 58 -22.99 4.27 9.97
C SER A 58 -22.77 3.00 9.14
N ILE A 59 -23.57 1.97 9.44
CA ILE A 59 -23.58 0.72 8.66
C ILE A 59 -24.00 0.96 7.22
N ASN A 60 -24.97 1.86 6.97
CA ASN A 60 -25.47 2.11 5.62
C ASN A 60 -24.39 2.75 4.75
N ASP A 61 -23.67 3.74 5.27
CA ASP A 61 -22.59 4.40 4.52
C ASP A 61 -21.45 3.41 4.22
N ALA A 62 -21.13 2.52 5.17
CA ALA A 62 -20.16 1.45 4.94
C ALA A 62 -20.67 0.40 3.93
N ASP A 63 -21.98 0.14 3.90
CA ASP A 63 -22.59 -0.83 2.99
C ASP A 63 -22.71 -0.28 1.55
N ASP A 64 -22.81 1.03 1.38
CA ASP A 64 -22.82 1.66 0.05
C ASP A 64 -21.44 1.67 -0.62
N LEU A 65 -20.36 1.44 0.15
CA LEU A 65 -19.02 1.30 -0.41
C LEU A 65 -18.83 -0.01 -1.17
N SER A 66 -18.02 0.08 -2.22
CA SER A 66 -17.61 -1.05 -3.06
C SER A 66 -16.91 -2.13 -2.24
N GLY A 67 -17.45 -3.34 -2.35
CA GLY A 67 -16.90 -4.56 -1.75
C GLY A 67 -17.79 -5.75 -2.08
N THR A 68 -17.30 -6.96 -1.85
CA THR A 68 -18.02 -8.19 -2.19
C THR A 68 -18.44 -8.93 -0.92
N TRP A 69 -19.72 -9.27 -0.83
CA TRP A 69 -20.24 -10.15 0.22
C TRP A 69 -19.81 -11.59 -0.03
N THR A 70 -19.05 -12.16 0.92
CA THR A 70 -18.51 -13.52 0.83
C THR A 70 -18.83 -14.29 2.10
N SER A 71 -19.36 -15.51 1.98
CA SER A 71 -19.68 -16.36 3.13
C SER A 71 -18.42 -16.96 3.75
N ARG A 72 -18.43 -17.11 5.08
CA ARG A 72 -17.46 -17.94 5.83
C ARG A 72 -15.99 -17.58 5.56
N ILE A 73 -15.70 -16.28 5.62
CA ILE A 73 -14.33 -15.76 5.57
C ILE A 73 -14.03 -14.97 6.84
N THR A 74 -12.77 -15.02 7.27
CA THR A 74 -12.24 -14.27 8.43
C THR A 74 -10.99 -13.46 8.07
N THR A 75 -10.61 -13.48 6.80
CA THR A 75 -9.49 -12.69 6.27
C THR A 75 -9.70 -12.39 4.79
N THR A 76 -9.18 -11.25 4.34
CA THR A 76 -9.09 -10.88 2.93
C THR A 76 -7.95 -9.90 2.70
N THR A 77 -7.51 -9.77 1.45
CA THR A 77 -6.55 -8.73 1.04
C THR A 77 -7.28 -7.68 0.24
N VAL A 78 -7.26 -6.45 0.73
CA VAL A 78 -7.70 -5.26 -0.02
C VAL A 78 -6.57 -4.86 -0.96
N THR A 79 -6.89 -4.63 -2.23
CA THR A 79 -5.93 -4.20 -3.27
C THR A 79 -6.43 -2.95 -3.98
N GLY A 80 -5.57 -2.33 -4.79
CA GLY A 80 -5.92 -1.10 -5.52
C GLY A 80 -5.87 0.17 -4.66
N LEU A 81 -5.22 0.11 -3.50
CA LEU A 81 -5.00 1.28 -2.64
C LEU A 81 -3.99 2.24 -3.27
N THR A 82 -4.11 3.52 -2.92
CA THR A 82 -3.11 4.53 -3.30
C THR A 82 -1.96 4.50 -2.30
N ALA A 83 -0.73 4.66 -2.80
CA ALA A 83 0.48 4.68 -1.99
C ALA A 83 0.51 5.90 -1.05
N ASN A 84 1.20 5.78 0.08
CA ASN A 84 1.37 6.83 1.08
C ASN A 84 0.06 7.51 1.49
N THR A 85 -1.01 6.73 1.65
CA THR A 85 -2.37 7.23 1.95
C THR A 85 -2.89 6.57 3.22
N ASP A 86 -3.49 7.38 4.10
CA ASP A 86 -4.17 6.93 5.31
C ASP A 86 -5.58 6.41 4.97
N TYR A 87 -5.91 5.22 5.47
CA TYR A 87 -7.20 4.57 5.26
C TYR A 87 -7.79 4.10 6.59
N TYR A 88 -9.12 4.06 6.64
CA TYR A 88 -9.92 3.35 7.63
C TYR A 88 -10.49 2.10 6.98
N PHE A 89 -10.26 0.94 7.58
CA PHE A 89 -10.77 -0.34 7.10
C PHE A 89 -11.94 -0.80 7.98
N TYR A 90 -12.96 -1.37 7.34
CA TYR A 90 -14.17 -1.84 8.00
C TYR A 90 -14.50 -3.26 7.54
N VAL A 91 -15.10 -4.03 8.44
CA VAL A 91 -15.70 -5.33 8.12
C VAL A 91 -17.17 -5.25 8.50
N LEU A 92 -18.04 -5.49 7.52
CA LEU A 92 -19.46 -5.71 7.75
C LEU A 92 -19.74 -7.20 7.83
N VAL A 93 -20.68 -7.58 8.67
CA VAL A 93 -21.27 -8.92 8.71
C VAL A 93 -22.77 -8.84 8.47
N MET A 94 -23.31 -9.79 7.72
CA MET A 94 -24.73 -9.89 7.40
C MET A 94 -25.24 -11.32 7.62
N ASP A 95 -26.43 -11.42 8.21
CA ASP A 95 -27.14 -12.66 8.43
C ASP A 95 -27.99 -13.09 7.21
N GLU A 96 -28.73 -14.21 7.33
CA GLU A 96 -29.61 -14.69 6.24
C GLU A 96 -30.90 -13.88 6.10
N ALA A 97 -31.29 -13.11 7.12
CA ALA A 97 -32.46 -12.22 7.10
C ALA A 97 -32.13 -10.81 6.54
N GLY A 98 -30.85 -10.50 6.34
CA GLY A 98 -30.34 -9.20 5.88
C GLY A 98 -30.00 -8.21 7.00
N ASN A 99 -30.04 -8.61 8.27
CA ASN A 99 -29.59 -7.77 9.38
C ASN A 99 -28.05 -7.69 9.36
N LYS A 100 -27.51 -6.51 9.67
CA LYS A 100 -26.09 -6.20 9.53
C LYS A 100 -25.51 -5.62 10.81
N ALA A 101 -24.23 -5.91 11.03
CA ALA A 101 -23.43 -5.28 12.06
C ALA A 101 -22.06 -4.86 11.51
N LEU A 102 -21.43 -3.91 12.19
CA LEU A 102 -20.13 -3.36 11.83
C LEU A 102 -19.10 -3.77 12.87
N TYR A 103 -17.93 -4.19 12.42
CA TYR A 103 -16.75 -4.27 13.26
C TYR A 103 -16.15 -2.88 13.46
N THR A 104 -15.42 -2.69 14.55
CA THR A 104 -14.72 -1.44 14.84
C THR A 104 -13.65 -1.19 13.78
N ALA A 105 -13.66 0.00 13.21
CA ALA A 105 -12.70 0.38 12.19
C ALA A 105 -11.27 0.40 12.73
N VAL A 106 -10.31 0.07 11.87
CA VAL A 106 -8.88 0.22 12.18
C VAL A 106 -8.22 1.03 11.07
N ALA A 107 -7.41 1.99 11.49
CA ALA A 107 -6.63 2.82 10.56
C ALA A 107 -5.37 2.08 10.10
N GLY A 108 -4.99 2.29 8.84
CA GLY A 108 -3.73 1.79 8.28
C GLY A 108 -3.22 2.71 7.18
N LYS A 109 -1.92 2.94 7.17
CA LYS A 109 -1.26 3.78 6.16
C LYS A 109 -0.50 2.91 5.16
N THR A 110 -0.81 3.07 3.88
CA THR A 110 -0.04 2.37 2.83
C THR A 110 1.39 2.91 2.76
N LYS A 111 2.31 2.04 2.34
CA LYS A 111 3.70 2.42 2.13
C LYS A 111 3.81 3.38 0.94
N VAL A 112 4.90 4.12 0.87
CA VAL A 112 5.30 4.81 -0.36
C VAL A 112 5.47 3.78 -1.49
N ALA A 113 5.17 4.17 -2.73
CA ALA A 113 5.36 3.29 -3.88
C ALA A 113 6.82 2.89 -3.98
N ALA A 114 7.08 1.59 -4.24
CA ALA A 114 8.42 1.14 -4.55
C ALA A 114 8.89 1.89 -5.79
N CYS A 115 10.07 2.46 -5.66
CA CYS A 115 10.59 3.40 -6.61
C CYS A 115 11.66 2.66 -7.44
N GLY A 116 11.53 2.64 -8.77
CA GLY A 116 12.50 1.95 -9.62
C GLY A 116 13.86 2.64 -9.62
N ASP A 117 14.94 1.91 -9.31
CA ASP A 117 16.29 2.47 -9.38
C ASP A 117 16.72 2.63 -10.84
N GLY A 118 17.05 3.87 -11.22
CA GLY A 118 17.64 4.19 -12.51
C GLY A 118 19.11 4.61 -12.33
N ASN A 119 20.02 3.89 -12.98
CA ASN A 119 21.43 4.27 -13.06
C ASN A 119 21.76 4.68 -14.50
N THR A 120 22.16 5.93 -14.71
CA THR A 120 22.67 6.41 -16.00
C THR A 120 24.12 6.88 -15.85
N THR A 121 25.00 6.32 -16.68
CA THR A 121 26.41 6.70 -16.74
C THR A 121 26.69 7.40 -18.06
N SER A 122 27.41 8.53 -18.00
CA SER A 122 27.78 9.32 -19.16
C SER A 122 29.22 9.83 -19.02
N ASN A 123 29.98 9.78 -20.11
CA ASN A 123 31.26 10.48 -20.16
C ASN A 123 31.03 11.98 -19.94
N SER A 124 31.93 12.63 -19.22
CA SER A 124 31.84 14.07 -18.90
C SER A 124 33.19 14.72 -19.13
N ALA A 125 33.20 15.80 -19.90
CA ALA A 125 34.40 16.56 -20.13
C ALA A 125 34.85 17.29 -18.85
N ILE A 126 36.14 17.20 -18.54
CA ILE A 126 36.81 17.98 -17.49
C ILE A 126 37.81 18.94 -18.13
N VAL A 127 37.95 20.15 -17.59
CA VAL A 127 38.89 21.14 -18.14
C VAL A 127 40.26 20.94 -17.51
N VAL A 128 41.27 20.70 -18.34
CA VAL A 128 42.69 20.61 -17.93
C VAL A 128 43.48 21.58 -18.79
N ASN A 129 44.29 22.45 -18.16
CA ASN A 129 45.10 23.47 -18.83
C ASN A 129 44.31 24.36 -19.83
N GLY A 130 43.03 24.65 -19.50
CA GLY A 130 42.15 25.48 -20.32
C GLY A 130 41.50 24.77 -21.53
N GLN A 131 41.71 23.47 -21.71
CA GLN A 131 41.09 22.65 -22.76
C GLN A 131 40.16 21.60 -22.16
N ALA A 132 39.04 21.29 -22.84
CA ALA A 132 38.12 20.25 -22.42
C ALA A 132 38.67 18.85 -22.76
N GLN A 133 38.69 17.94 -21.79
CA GLN A 133 39.28 16.61 -21.87
C GLN A 133 38.27 15.53 -21.48
N ASP A 134 38.19 14.43 -22.24
CA ASP A 134 37.32 13.28 -21.96
C ASP A 134 37.97 12.30 -20.95
N ALA A 135 38.32 12.85 -19.78
CA ALA A 135 38.92 12.14 -18.65
C ALA A 135 37.99 12.10 -17.42
N GLY A 136 36.75 12.60 -17.55
CA GLY A 136 35.72 12.48 -16.52
C GLY A 136 34.64 11.46 -16.91
N MET A 137 34.14 10.73 -15.92
CA MET A 137 32.91 9.96 -16.00
C MET A 137 31.92 10.53 -14.98
N SER A 138 30.71 10.86 -15.42
CA SER A 138 29.61 11.21 -14.53
C SER A 138 28.62 10.07 -14.45
N ALA A 139 28.38 9.57 -13.25
CA ALA A 139 27.29 8.65 -12.96
C ALA A 139 26.20 9.43 -12.23
N THR A 140 25.01 9.52 -12.83
CA THR A 140 23.84 10.04 -12.11
C THR A 140 22.95 8.87 -11.73
N SER A 141 22.84 8.63 -10.42
CA SER A 141 21.80 7.80 -9.88
C SER A 141 20.66 8.71 -9.43
N THR A 142 19.46 8.40 -9.88
CA THR A 142 18.26 8.97 -9.27
C THR A 142 17.56 7.83 -8.58
N ASN A 143 17.52 7.85 -7.24
CA ASN A 143 16.57 6.98 -6.57
C ASN A 143 15.17 7.50 -6.87
N ALA A 144 14.20 6.61 -6.97
CA ALA A 144 12.87 7.01 -7.39
C ALA A 144 12.03 7.65 -6.25
N CYS A 145 12.64 7.95 -5.10
CA CYS A 145 12.14 8.92 -4.12
C CYS A 145 12.50 10.37 -4.50
N GLY A 146 13.19 10.58 -5.63
CA GLY A 146 13.58 11.89 -6.15
C GLY A 146 14.96 12.37 -5.70
N GLN A 147 15.71 11.55 -4.97
CA GLN A 147 17.10 11.88 -4.60
C GLN A 147 18.00 11.63 -5.80
N ARG A 148 18.64 12.69 -6.27
CA ARG A 148 19.65 12.63 -7.33
C ARG A 148 21.03 12.67 -6.70
N VAL A 149 21.85 11.68 -7.01
CA VAL A 149 23.28 11.63 -6.67
C VAL A 149 24.05 11.65 -7.99
N THR A 150 24.91 12.64 -8.16
CA THR A 150 25.84 12.72 -9.29
C THR A 150 27.25 12.50 -8.77
N THR A 151 27.86 11.40 -9.18
CA THR A 151 29.26 11.08 -8.88
C THR A 151 30.11 11.41 -10.11
N VAL A 152 31.14 12.23 -9.94
CA VAL A 152 32.15 12.50 -10.98
C VAL A 152 33.42 11.74 -10.62
N THR A 153 33.82 10.80 -11.48
CA THR A 153 35.08 10.07 -11.37
C THR A 153 36.06 10.64 -12.40
N VAL A 154 37.28 10.92 -11.97
CA VAL A 154 38.39 11.31 -12.86
C VAL A 154 39.23 10.07 -13.15
N ASP A 155 39.49 9.81 -14.42
CA ASP A 155 40.43 8.79 -14.88
C ASP A 155 41.85 9.36 -14.75
N ASP A 156 42.53 9.01 -13.66
CA ASP A 156 43.89 9.44 -13.34
C ASP A 156 44.89 9.03 -14.44
N SER A 157 44.72 7.85 -15.03
CA SER A 157 45.59 7.33 -16.09
C SER A 157 45.47 8.11 -17.39
N LYS A 158 44.29 8.66 -17.70
CA LYS A 158 44.12 9.61 -18.82
C LYS A 158 44.66 10.98 -18.46
N LEU A 159 44.45 11.43 -17.22
CA LEU A 159 44.92 12.73 -16.75
C LEU A 159 46.46 12.81 -16.76
N ASP A 160 47.14 11.78 -16.27
CA ASP A 160 48.60 11.69 -16.24
C ASP A 160 49.19 11.76 -17.65
N LYS A 161 48.61 11.02 -18.62
CA LYS A 161 49.04 11.09 -20.03
C LYS A 161 48.88 12.49 -20.64
N ILE A 162 47.81 13.21 -20.28
CA ILE A 162 47.58 14.57 -20.77
C ILE A 162 48.61 15.53 -20.16
N LEU A 163 48.87 15.40 -18.85
CA LEU A 163 49.86 16.23 -18.16
C LEU A 163 51.28 15.97 -18.69
N ASP A 164 51.64 14.70 -18.91
CA ASP A 164 52.93 14.30 -19.49
C ASP A 164 53.10 14.82 -20.93
N SER A 165 52.01 14.85 -21.71
CA SER A 165 52.04 15.40 -23.08
C SER A 165 52.08 16.94 -23.15
N SER A 166 51.84 17.62 -22.03
CA SER A 166 51.86 19.08 -21.94
C SER A 166 53.19 19.66 -21.42
N GLY A 167 54.12 18.78 -21.03
CA GLY A 167 55.47 19.12 -20.61
C GLY A 167 56.49 19.10 -21.76
N GLU A 168 56.26 19.90 -22.80
CA GLU A 168 57.27 20.34 -23.78
C GLU A 168 57.02 21.79 -24.20
#